data_AF-A0A6B4JPL2-F1
#
_entry.id   AF-A0A6B4JPL2-F1
#
_cell.length_a   1.000
_cell.length_b   1.000
_cell.length_c   1.000
_cell.angle_alpha   90.00
_cell.angle_beta   90.00
_cell.angle_gamma   90.00
#
_symmetry.space_group_name_H-M   'P 1'
#
loop_
_entity.id
_entity.type
_entity.pdbx_description
1 polymer ?
#
loop_
_entity_poly.entity_id
_entity_poly.type
_entity_poly.pdbx_seq_one_letter_code
_entity_poly.pdbx_strand_id
1 'polypeptide(L)'
;MRIRYKIYKGSVRANVLSVLGAMLKAVGAVFIIGILASFFINTSSNNLKASDAIIFGVISLICFGVGTFLSKKADKFGLIDFDKKIREDINFAIKMGNENPESRELYIELNPKYKEQIHLGLIDTINIDEVKIKKDRAKKRYAIFLILLFAIAIPIMALCSNGENIAGEDEKYQEYVKLNNNILWRFDASITPYVEQFGNGDEISIPNDEISGITPVIDTFFTDLDRFKESAMKKPKTDVDENAIALIDETRKMYDMINEVYTYYNEKVYKTDNLSRAQDIHNAYINEIEIWQYRYMSFSEKLDPMAIKIMSKNLDVYKKNGQNFEYYTLKLIIDGEDIINYMLNNKIDDTNILSSDITEYKTLLDTLNETYEQYKIYSKDKTGSIHLEALRNNSNCFIQSANRIIKVIEQHDLSAGIVHKPGLVYAESEPSPVEDLNYYLDNMISEYNSSIN
;
A
#
# COMPACT_ATOMS: atom_id res chain seq x y z
N MET A 1 8.31 -46.49 5.98
CA MET A 1 8.55 -45.74 7.24
C MET A 1 8.50 -44.25 6.93
N ARG A 2 7.58 -43.47 7.52
CA ARG A 2 7.53 -42.01 7.31
C ARG A 2 8.50 -41.33 8.28
N ILE A 3 9.61 -40.82 7.77
CA ILE A 3 10.55 -39.99 8.54
C ILE A 3 9.90 -38.61 8.72
N ARG A 4 9.51 -38.28 9.94
CA ARG A 4 8.92 -36.99 10.30
C ARG A 4 9.96 -36.14 11.02
N TYR A 5 10.13 -34.90 10.59
CA TYR A 5 10.81 -33.86 11.35
C TYR A 5 9.78 -32.76 11.69
N LYS A 6 10.00 -32.06 12.80
CA LYS A 6 9.20 -30.91 13.22
C LYS A 6 9.91 -29.61 12.87
N ILE A 7 9.14 -28.59 12.54
CA ILE A 7 9.63 -27.22 12.37
C ILE A 7 9.16 -26.40 13.57
N TYR A 8 10.09 -25.73 14.23
CA TYR A 8 9.90 -24.87 15.39
C TYR A 8 10.04 -23.42 14.93
N LYS A 9 8.94 -22.67 15.05
CA LYS A 9 8.94 -21.24 14.76
C LYS A 9 9.82 -20.52 15.78
N GLY A 10 10.65 -19.57 15.32
CA GLY A 10 11.52 -18.80 16.20
C GLY A 10 12.81 -19.50 16.67
N SER A 11 13.08 -20.75 16.29
CA SER A 11 14.30 -21.48 16.70
C SER A 11 15.04 -22.14 15.54
N VAL A 12 16.14 -21.53 15.09
CA VAL A 12 17.03 -22.12 14.08
C VAL A 12 17.72 -23.38 14.62
N ARG A 13 18.21 -23.34 15.88
CA ARG A 13 18.89 -24.49 16.50
C ARG A 13 17.97 -25.71 16.67
N ALA A 14 16.71 -25.53 17.03
CA ALA A 14 15.77 -26.64 17.14
C ALA A 14 15.45 -27.25 15.76
N ASN A 15 15.32 -26.43 14.72
CA ASN A 15 15.10 -26.90 13.35
C ASN A 15 16.25 -27.77 12.85
N VAL A 16 17.50 -27.32 13.04
CA VAL A 16 18.69 -28.09 12.67
C VAL A 16 18.72 -29.44 13.40
N LEU A 17 18.50 -29.45 14.71
CA LEU A 17 18.48 -30.68 15.52
C LEU A 17 17.35 -31.65 15.12
N SER A 18 16.19 -31.12 14.75
CA SER A 18 15.03 -31.90 14.29
C SER A 18 15.30 -32.61 12.97
N VAL A 19 15.87 -31.89 12.00
CA VAL A 19 16.23 -32.42 10.68
C VAL A 19 17.34 -33.45 10.81
N LEU A 20 18.42 -33.15 11.55
CA LEU A 20 19.50 -34.10 11.80
C LEU A 20 19.00 -35.37 12.49
N GLY A 21 18.12 -35.23 13.49
CA GLY A 21 17.51 -36.37 14.17
C GLY A 21 16.66 -37.25 13.25
N ALA A 22 15.95 -36.63 12.30
CA ALA A 22 15.16 -37.34 11.29
C ALA A 22 16.02 -38.04 10.23
N MET A 23 17.08 -37.38 9.74
CA MET A 23 18.04 -37.98 8.80
C MET A 23 18.73 -39.20 9.40
N LEU A 24 19.15 -39.15 10.67
CA LEU A 24 19.76 -40.31 11.33
C LEU A 24 18.78 -41.49 11.44
N LYS A 25 17.51 -41.25 11.76
CA LYS A 25 16.48 -42.31 11.76
C LYS A 25 16.24 -42.87 10.36
N ALA A 26 16.33 -42.03 9.32
CA ALA A 26 16.22 -42.45 7.92
C ALA A 26 17.35 -43.40 7.52
N VAL A 27 18.58 -43.01 7.84
CA VAL A 27 19.78 -43.83 7.60
C VAL A 27 19.67 -45.16 8.33
N GLY A 28 19.27 -45.15 9.61
CA GLY A 28 19.01 -46.38 10.36
C GLY A 28 17.96 -47.28 9.70
N ALA A 29 16.90 -46.71 9.14
CA ALA A 29 15.84 -47.45 8.45
C ALA A 29 16.32 -48.09 7.14
N VAL A 30 17.15 -47.38 6.36
CA VAL A 30 17.74 -47.90 5.12
C VAL A 30 18.60 -49.14 5.41
N PHE A 31 19.38 -49.11 6.49
CA PHE A 31 20.16 -50.28 6.91
C PHE A 31 19.26 -51.47 7.27
N ILE A 32 18.15 -51.26 7.99
CA ILE A 32 17.20 -52.33 8.30
C ILE A 32 16.54 -52.90 7.04
N ILE A 33 16.12 -52.04 6.11
CA ILE A 33 15.50 -52.46 4.84
C ILE A 33 16.51 -53.24 3.99
N GLY A 34 17.78 -52.79 3.93
CA GLY A 34 18.85 -53.50 3.25
C GLY A 34 19.11 -54.89 3.82
N ILE A 35 19.13 -55.02 5.16
CA ILE A 35 19.22 -56.31 5.84
C ILE A 35 18.03 -57.20 5.45
N LEU A 36 16.79 -56.69 5.56
CA LEU A 36 15.59 -57.47 5.21
C LEU A 36 15.56 -57.88 3.73
N ALA A 37 15.87 -56.98 2.81
CA ALA A 37 15.91 -57.26 1.38
C ALA A 37 16.93 -58.36 1.03
N SER A 38 18.06 -58.40 1.74
CA SER A 38 19.08 -59.45 1.56
C SER A 38 18.60 -60.85 1.96
N PHE A 39 17.55 -60.97 2.80
CA PHE A 39 16.93 -62.26 3.13
C PHE A 39 15.87 -62.71 2.10
N PHE A 40 15.32 -61.80 1.29
CA PHE A 40 14.25 -62.10 0.33
C PHE A 40 14.73 -62.21 -1.12
N ILE A 41 15.85 -61.57 -1.48
CA ILE A 41 16.43 -61.65 -2.82
C ILE A 41 17.42 -62.82 -2.85
N ASN A 42 16.97 -63.97 -3.32
CA ASN A 42 17.83 -65.14 -3.52
C ASN A 42 18.56 -65.02 -4.87
N THR A 43 19.62 -64.21 -4.92
CA THR A 43 20.54 -64.17 -6.07
C THR A 43 21.87 -64.85 -5.74
N SER A 44 22.30 -65.72 -6.65
CA SER A 44 23.42 -66.67 -6.55
C SER A 44 24.83 -66.07 -6.32
N SER A 45 24.99 -64.79 -5.97
CA SER A 45 26.32 -64.16 -5.92
C SER A 45 26.63 -63.22 -4.76
N ASN A 46 25.76 -62.97 -3.79
CA ASN A 46 26.14 -62.16 -2.61
C ASN A 46 25.38 -62.58 -1.33
N ASN A 47 25.93 -63.57 -0.62
CA ASN A 47 25.48 -63.89 0.74
C ASN A 47 26.06 -62.87 1.72
N LEU A 48 25.21 -61.96 2.23
CA LEU A 48 25.57 -61.06 3.33
C LEU A 48 26.05 -61.91 4.52
N LYS A 49 27.27 -61.67 5.04
CA LYS A 49 27.75 -62.45 6.19
C LYS A 49 26.97 -62.07 7.43
N ALA A 50 26.74 -63.05 8.32
CA ALA A 50 26.05 -62.80 9.60
C ALA A 50 26.71 -61.68 10.42
N SER A 51 28.04 -61.53 10.33
CA SER A 51 28.79 -60.42 10.93
C SER A 51 28.35 -59.05 10.42
N ASP A 52 28.06 -58.94 9.13
CA ASP A 52 27.73 -57.68 8.48
C ASP A 52 26.30 -57.28 8.85
N ALA A 53 25.38 -58.24 8.92
CA ALA A 53 24.03 -58.02 9.43
C ALA A 53 24.03 -57.52 10.89
N ILE A 54 24.89 -58.08 11.75
CA ILE A 54 25.05 -57.63 13.14
C ILE A 54 25.60 -56.21 13.19
N ILE A 55 26.64 -55.90 12.41
CA ILE A 55 27.25 -54.56 12.35
C ILE A 55 26.22 -53.52 11.88
N PHE A 56 25.51 -53.79 10.78
CA PHE A 56 24.45 -52.90 10.29
C PHE A 56 23.28 -52.77 11.28
N GLY A 57 22.95 -53.83 12.01
CA GLY A 57 21.96 -53.81 13.09
C GLY A 57 22.38 -52.87 14.23
N VAL A 58 23.63 -52.93 14.68
CA VAL A 58 24.18 -52.06 15.72
C VAL A 58 24.24 -50.60 15.25
N ILE A 59 24.72 -50.35 14.03
CA ILE A 59 24.74 -49.00 13.43
C ILE A 59 23.33 -48.42 13.37
N SER A 60 22.35 -49.22 12.92
CA SER A 60 20.96 -48.78 12.88
C SER A 60 20.45 -48.40 14.28
N LEU A 61 20.69 -49.23 15.29
CA LEU A 61 20.28 -48.95 16.67
C LEU A 61 20.87 -47.63 17.19
N ILE A 62 22.17 -47.39 16.93
CA ILE A 62 22.85 -46.14 17.32
C ILE A 62 22.23 -44.95 16.59
N CYS A 63 22.02 -45.04 15.27
CA CYS A 63 21.39 -43.98 14.49
C CYS A 63 19.99 -43.64 14.99
N PHE A 64 19.18 -44.64 15.37
CA PHE A 64 17.87 -44.42 15.98
C PHE A 64 17.96 -43.80 17.38
N GLY A 65 18.88 -44.26 18.21
CA GLY A 65 19.11 -43.75 19.57
C GLY A 65 19.52 -42.28 19.56
N VAL A 66 20.58 -41.95 18.80
CA VAL A 66 21.08 -40.57 18.64
C VAL A 66 20.02 -39.70 17.97
N GLY A 67 19.38 -40.19 16.90
CA GLY A 67 18.32 -39.44 16.23
C GLY A 67 17.16 -39.10 17.15
N THR A 68 16.79 -40.01 18.06
CA THR A 68 15.73 -39.78 19.06
C THR A 68 16.17 -38.78 20.13
N PHE A 69 17.42 -38.84 20.57
CA PHE A 69 17.98 -37.87 21.50
C PHE A 69 18.01 -36.45 20.93
N LEU A 70 18.43 -36.28 19.67
CA LEU A 70 18.43 -34.98 18.98
C LEU A 70 17.01 -34.42 18.81
N SER A 71 16.03 -35.26 18.46
CA SER A 71 14.63 -34.83 18.41
C SER A 71 14.13 -34.32 19.77
N LYS A 72 14.45 -35.00 20.87
CA LYS A 72 14.08 -34.55 22.23
C LYS A 72 14.75 -33.23 22.63
N LYS A 73 16.02 -33.03 22.24
CA LYS A 73 16.72 -31.76 22.45
C LYS A 73 16.12 -30.63 21.61
N ALA A 74 15.70 -30.93 20.38
CA ALA A 74 15.00 -29.97 19.53
C ALA A 74 13.69 -29.49 20.18
N ASP A 75 12.87 -30.39 20.72
CA ASP A 75 11.64 -30.01 21.43
C ASP A 75 11.94 -29.04 22.59
N LYS A 76 12.97 -29.32 23.40
CA LYS A 76 13.37 -28.45 24.54
C LYS A 76 13.85 -27.07 24.09
N PHE A 77 14.72 -27.00 23.09
CA PHE A 77 15.25 -25.72 22.61
C PHE A 77 14.20 -24.92 21.84
N GLY A 78 13.31 -25.59 21.12
CA GLY A 78 12.21 -24.94 20.40
C GLY A 78 11.32 -24.14 21.35
N LEU A 79 10.97 -24.72 22.50
CA LEU A 79 10.16 -24.02 23.52
C LEU A 79 10.90 -22.83 24.14
N ILE A 80 12.16 -23.00 24.52
CA ILE A 80 12.96 -21.93 25.16
C ILE A 80 13.13 -20.73 24.22
N ASP A 81 13.49 -21.00 22.96
CA ASP A 81 13.71 -19.95 21.97
C ASP A 81 12.42 -19.27 21.57
N PHE A 82 11.33 -20.03 21.46
CA PHE A 82 10.02 -19.49 21.17
C PHE A 82 9.57 -18.51 22.27
N ASP A 83 9.65 -18.92 23.54
CA ASP A 83 9.31 -18.05 24.68
C ASP A 83 10.16 -16.79 24.69
N LYS A 84 11.48 -16.94 24.56
CA LYS A 84 12.41 -15.81 24.50
C LYS A 84 12.05 -14.85 23.36
N LYS A 85 11.76 -15.38 22.18
CA LYS A 85 11.45 -14.56 21.00
C LYS A 85 10.09 -13.88 21.13
N ILE A 86 9.09 -14.51 21.74
CA ILE A 86 7.82 -13.85 22.08
C ILE A 86 8.08 -12.67 23.03
N ARG A 87 8.93 -12.82 24.05
CA ARG A 87 9.22 -11.74 25.03
C ARG A 87 9.96 -10.55 24.42
N GLU A 88 10.91 -10.80 23.52
CA GLU A 88 11.88 -9.79 23.07
C GLU A 88 11.52 -9.16 21.71
N ASP A 89 10.78 -9.86 20.84
CA ASP A 89 10.47 -9.43 19.48
C ASP A 89 8.95 -9.24 19.32
N ILE A 90 8.53 -7.97 19.33
CA ILE A 90 7.12 -7.59 19.26
C ILE A 90 6.49 -8.06 17.94
N ASN A 91 7.20 -7.95 16.82
CA ASN A 91 6.68 -8.36 15.51
C ASN A 91 6.48 -9.87 15.45
N PHE A 92 7.38 -10.63 16.07
CA PHE A 92 7.22 -12.07 16.23
C PHE A 92 6.05 -12.44 17.16
N ALA A 93 5.85 -11.72 18.27
CA ALA A 93 4.70 -11.91 19.15
C ALA A 93 3.36 -11.62 18.45
N ILE A 94 3.29 -10.52 17.69
CA ILE A 94 2.13 -10.16 16.87
C ILE A 94 1.84 -11.26 15.85
N LYS A 95 2.88 -11.69 15.12
CA LYS A 95 2.76 -12.77 14.14
C LYS A 95 2.21 -14.05 14.77
N MET A 96 2.74 -14.47 15.91
CA MET A 96 2.32 -15.71 16.57
C MET A 96 0.91 -15.59 17.17
N GLY A 97 0.53 -14.43 17.71
CA GLY A 97 -0.82 -14.16 18.19
C GLY A 97 -1.87 -14.16 17.08
N ASN A 98 -1.50 -13.72 15.88
CA ASN A 98 -2.35 -13.78 14.69
C ASN A 98 -2.48 -15.21 14.13
N GLU A 99 -1.39 -15.99 14.17
CA GLU A 99 -1.38 -17.36 13.67
C GLU A 99 -2.03 -18.37 14.64
N ASN A 100 -2.08 -18.07 15.93
CA ASN A 100 -2.67 -18.93 16.96
C ASN A 100 -3.45 -18.10 18.02
N PRO A 101 -4.69 -17.70 17.70
CA PRO A 101 -5.49 -16.80 18.55
C PRO A 101 -5.81 -17.38 19.93
N GLU A 102 -5.94 -18.71 20.03
CA GLU A 102 -6.24 -19.42 21.28
C GLU A 102 -5.10 -19.27 22.31
N SER A 103 -3.88 -18.93 21.87
CA SER A 103 -2.71 -18.72 22.74
C SER A 103 -2.37 -17.24 22.94
N ARG A 104 -3.24 -16.31 22.51
CA ARG A 104 -2.97 -14.87 22.53
C ARG A 104 -2.81 -14.32 23.95
N GLU A 105 -3.60 -14.82 24.90
CA GLU A 105 -3.50 -14.43 26.32
C GLU A 105 -2.11 -14.74 26.90
N LEU A 106 -1.57 -15.91 26.57
CA LEU A 106 -0.19 -16.29 26.93
C LEU A 106 0.83 -15.32 26.31
N TYR A 107 0.68 -14.93 25.04
CA TYR A 107 1.63 -14.01 24.41
C TYR A 107 1.56 -12.58 24.97
N ILE A 108 0.37 -12.14 25.39
CA ILE A 108 0.16 -10.87 26.10
C ILE A 108 0.84 -10.89 27.47
N GLU A 109 0.75 -12.01 28.20
CA GLU A 109 1.44 -12.19 29.49
C GLU A 109 2.96 -12.16 29.32
N LEU A 110 3.45 -12.79 28.25
CA LEU A 110 4.88 -12.89 27.97
C LEU A 110 5.49 -11.59 27.41
N ASN A 111 4.73 -10.77 26.69
CA ASN A 111 5.22 -9.53 26.07
C ASN A 111 4.34 -8.30 26.41
N PRO A 112 4.77 -7.45 27.35
CA PRO A 112 4.03 -6.25 27.76
C PRO A 112 3.79 -5.23 26.64
N LYS A 113 4.68 -5.13 25.65
CA LYS A 113 4.49 -4.20 24.51
C LYS A 113 3.43 -4.72 23.54
N TYR A 114 3.30 -6.04 23.40
CA TYR A 114 2.20 -6.63 22.63
C TYR A 114 0.84 -6.33 23.26
N LYS A 115 0.77 -6.33 24.60
CA LYS A 115 -0.42 -5.87 25.34
C LYS A 115 -0.75 -4.41 25.04
N GLU A 116 0.26 -3.53 25.04
CA GLU A 116 0.10 -2.11 24.76
C GLU A 116 -0.44 -1.85 23.35
N GLN A 117 0.08 -2.54 22.33
CA GLN A 117 -0.41 -2.45 20.95
C GLN A 117 -1.89 -2.88 20.80
N ILE A 118 -2.34 -3.89 21.56
CA ILE A 118 -3.76 -4.29 21.60
C ILE A 118 -4.60 -3.22 22.30
N HIS A 119 -4.13 -2.67 23.42
CA HIS A 119 -4.83 -1.60 24.14
C HIS A 119 -4.98 -0.32 23.31
N LEU A 120 -4.00 -0.02 22.45
CA LEU A 120 -4.02 1.11 21.53
C LEU A 120 -4.89 0.87 20.27
N GLY A 121 -5.51 -0.31 20.13
CA GLY A 121 -6.34 -0.64 18.97
C GLY A 121 -5.56 -0.91 17.69
N LEU A 122 -4.23 -1.01 17.76
CA LEU A 122 -3.35 -1.27 16.62
C LEU A 122 -3.40 -2.74 16.18
N ILE A 123 -3.99 -3.62 17.00
CA ILE A 123 -4.14 -5.04 16.73
C ILE A 123 -5.55 -5.50 17.13
N ASP A 124 -6.41 -5.65 16.14
CA ASP A 124 -7.80 -6.07 16.36
C ASP A 124 -7.91 -7.51 16.90
N THR A 125 -8.90 -7.74 17.75
CA THR A 125 -9.15 -9.05 18.38
C THR A 125 -10.13 -9.93 17.61
N ILE A 126 -10.68 -9.46 16.48
CA ILE A 126 -11.73 -10.19 15.77
C ILE A 126 -11.49 -10.14 14.25
N ASN A 127 -11.46 -11.34 13.66
CA ASN A 127 -11.58 -11.70 12.24
C ASN A 127 -10.28 -11.78 11.38
N ILE A 128 -9.74 -12.98 11.26
CA ILE A 128 -8.41 -13.29 10.68
C ILE A 128 -8.48 -13.61 9.17
N ASP A 129 -9.66 -13.86 8.60
CA ASP A 129 -9.77 -14.16 7.17
C ASP A 129 -9.66 -12.91 6.27
N GLU A 130 -9.88 -11.70 6.80
CA GLU A 130 -9.71 -10.45 6.03
C GLU A 130 -8.25 -9.94 5.98
N VAL A 131 -7.41 -10.28 6.97
CA VAL A 131 -6.07 -9.68 7.10
C VAL A 131 -5.03 -10.39 6.24
N LYS A 132 -5.18 -11.69 5.99
CA LYS A 132 -4.29 -12.44 5.07
C LYS A 132 -4.42 -11.93 3.63
N ILE A 133 -5.61 -11.42 3.30
CA ILE A 133 -5.91 -10.74 2.04
C ILE A 133 -5.36 -9.30 2.03
N LYS A 134 -5.25 -8.62 3.19
CA LYS A 134 -4.72 -7.24 3.28
C LYS A 134 -3.17 -7.17 3.29
N LYS A 135 -2.45 -8.15 3.82
CA LYS A 135 -0.97 -8.08 3.97
C LYS A 135 -0.18 -8.43 2.70
N ASP A 136 -0.66 -9.36 1.87
CA ASP A 136 -0.09 -9.58 0.52
C ASP A 136 -0.46 -8.44 -0.45
N ARG A 137 -1.54 -7.69 -0.16
CA ARG A 137 -1.85 -6.45 -0.87
C ARG A 137 -0.95 -5.28 -0.44
N ALA A 138 -0.52 -5.19 0.82
CA ALA A 138 0.27 -4.08 1.32
C ALA A 138 1.64 -3.90 0.61
N LYS A 139 2.31 -4.98 0.22
CA LYS A 139 3.59 -4.91 -0.53
C LYS A 139 3.42 -4.49 -2.00
N LYS A 140 2.25 -4.72 -2.59
CA LYS A 140 1.87 -4.17 -3.91
C LYS A 140 1.24 -2.77 -3.80
N ARG A 141 0.89 -2.33 -2.59
CA ARG A 141 0.12 -1.11 -2.37
C ARG A 141 0.94 0.16 -2.30
N TYR A 142 2.27 0.13 -2.37
CA TYR A 142 3.02 1.38 -2.47
C TYR A 142 2.87 2.04 -3.86
N ALA A 143 2.84 1.22 -4.91
CA ALA A 143 2.44 1.68 -6.26
C ALA A 143 0.97 2.15 -6.28
N ILE A 144 0.08 1.46 -5.57
CA ILE A 144 -1.33 1.86 -5.40
C ILE A 144 -1.47 3.07 -4.45
N PHE A 145 -0.50 3.35 -3.59
CA PHE A 145 -0.52 4.45 -2.60
C PHE A 145 -0.15 5.77 -3.23
N LEU A 146 0.77 5.77 -4.21
CA LEU A 146 0.95 6.91 -5.11
C LEU A 146 -0.31 7.20 -5.94
N ILE A 147 -1.11 6.18 -6.25
CA ILE A 147 -2.37 6.27 -7.02
C ILE A 147 -3.57 6.65 -6.13
N LEU A 148 -3.55 6.32 -4.83
CA LEU A 148 -4.60 6.63 -3.85
C LEU A 148 -4.39 7.94 -3.08
N LEU A 149 -3.17 8.50 -3.08
CA LEU A 149 -2.91 9.89 -2.66
C LEU A 149 -3.67 10.91 -3.53
N PHE A 150 -4.13 10.43 -4.68
CA PHE A 150 -4.75 11.21 -5.73
C PHE A 150 -6.29 11.00 -5.82
N ALA A 151 -6.77 9.81 -5.48
CA ALA A 151 -8.17 9.44 -5.68
C ALA A 151 -9.20 10.16 -4.78
N ILE A 152 -8.80 10.88 -3.72
CA ILE A 152 -9.78 11.37 -2.73
C ILE A 152 -9.42 12.71 -2.06
N ALA A 153 -8.99 13.71 -2.84
CA ALA A 153 -9.00 15.08 -2.34
C ALA A 153 -9.28 16.07 -3.44
N ILE A 154 -10.56 16.15 -3.76
CA ILE A 154 -11.16 17.05 -4.72
C ILE A 154 -10.93 18.50 -4.30
N PRO A 155 -10.27 19.32 -5.13
CA PRO A 155 -10.41 20.76 -5.11
C PRO A 155 -11.40 21.20 -6.20
N ILE A 156 -12.49 21.83 -5.79
CA ILE A 156 -13.37 22.59 -6.69
C ILE A 156 -13.23 24.04 -6.27
N MET A 157 -12.27 24.75 -6.82
CA MET A 157 -12.21 26.21 -6.67
C MET A 157 -13.11 26.87 -7.72
N ALA A 158 -14.41 26.68 -7.57
CA ALA A 158 -15.41 27.38 -8.37
C ALA A 158 -16.25 28.28 -7.47
N LEU A 159 -15.70 29.44 -7.08
CA LEU A 159 -16.51 30.59 -6.69
C LEU A 159 -15.92 31.86 -7.28
N CYS A 160 -16.31 32.13 -8.53
CA CYS A 160 -16.64 33.48 -8.92
C CYS A 160 -18.14 33.72 -8.73
N SER A 161 -18.44 34.68 -7.86
CA SER A 161 -19.61 35.58 -7.82
C SER A 161 -20.76 35.28 -6.84
N ASN A 162 -20.97 36.27 -5.96
CA ASN A 162 -22.24 36.89 -5.59
C ASN A 162 -23.51 36.02 -5.51
N GLY A 163 -23.98 35.82 -4.27
CA GLY A 163 -25.41 35.86 -3.96
C GLY A 163 -25.97 34.64 -3.25
N GLU A 164 -26.27 34.84 -1.96
CA GLU A 164 -27.12 34.05 -1.04
C GLU A 164 -26.41 33.07 -0.09
N ASN A 165 -26.06 33.63 1.09
CA ASN A 165 -25.84 33.04 2.42
C ASN A 165 -25.57 31.52 2.56
N ILE A 166 -24.34 31.10 2.19
CA ILE A 166 -23.57 30.01 2.83
C ILE A 166 -22.11 30.48 3.04
N ALA A 167 -21.93 31.73 3.48
CA ALA A 167 -20.61 32.29 3.76
C ALA A 167 -20.02 31.57 5.00
N GLY A 168 -19.11 30.62 4.78
CA GLY A 168 -18.37 29.91 5.83
C GLY A 168 -18.09 28.44 5.55
N GLU A 169 -19.06 27.68 5.00
CA GLU A 169 -18.83 26.27 4.62
C GLU A 169 -18.00 26.18 3.34
N ASP A 170 -18.38 26.93 2.30
CA ASP A 170 -17.63 27.01 1.03
C ASP A 170 -16.20 27.54 1.27
N GLU A 171 -16.04 28.56 2.13
CA GLU A 171 -14.73 29.10 2.51
C GLU A 171 -13.85 28.06 3.21
N LYS A 172 -14.43 27.26 4.11
CA LYS A 172 -13.70 26.17 4.77
C LYS A 172 -13.28 25.09 3.81
N TYR A 173 -14.16 24.72 2.88
CA TYR A 173 -13.81 23.78 1.83
C TYR A 173 -12.61 24.27 1.01
N GLN A 174 -12.58 25.54 0.62
CA GLN A 174 -11.43 26.13 -0.08
C GLN A 174 -10.14 26.06 0.75
N GLU A 175 -10.22 26.22 2.07
CA GLU A 175 -9.05 26.09 2.94
C GLU A 175 -8.58 24.63 3.10
N TYR A 176 -9.49 23.66 3.16
CA TYR A 176 -9.15 22.23 3.17
C TYR A 176 -8.53 21.77 1.85
N VAL A 177 -9.00 22.33 0.74
CA VAL A 177 -8.40 22.17 -0.59
C VAL A 177 -6.95 22.64 -0.60
N LYS A 178 -6.69 23.85 -0.09
CA LYS A 178 -5.34 24.39 0.00
C LYS A 178 -4.45 23.56 0.93
N LEU A 179 -4.99 23.06 2.04
CA LEU A 179 -4.31 22.11 2.93
C LEU A 179 -3.89 20.86 2.15
N ASN A 180 -4.81 20.24 1.41
CA ASN A 180 -4.49 19.06 0.62
C ASN A 180 -3.39 19.33 -0.41
N ASN A 181 -3.49 20.42 -1.16
CA ASN A 181 -2.49 20.76 -2.18
C ASN A 181 -1.11 21.05 -1.56
N ASN A 182 -1.10 21.70 -0.39
CA ASN A 182 0.12 21.97 0.37
C ASN A 182 0.83 20.67 0.79
N ILE A 183 0.06 19.68 1.23
CA ILE A 183 0.53 18.33 1.58
C ILE A 183 1.07 17.62 0.33
N LEU A 184 0.25 17.48 -0.72
CA LEU A 184 0.58 16.69 -1.92
C LEU A 184 1.90 17.10 -2.54
N TRP A 185 2.10 18.41 -2.72
CA TRP A 185 3.34 18.93 -3.29
C TRP A 185 4.58 18.50 -2.48
N ARG A 186 4.50 18.53 -1.15
CA ARG A 186 5.64 18.16 -0.29
C ARG A 186 5.90 16.67 -0.30
N PHE A 187 4.84 15.89 -0.35
CA PHE A 187 4.94 14.43 -0.37
C PHE A 187 5.61 13.98 -1.67
N ASP A 188 5.21 14.55 -2.80
CA ASP A 188 5.83 14.28 -4.10
C ASP A 188 7.32 14.67 -4.15
N ALA A 189 7.69 15.82 -3.56
CA ALA A 189 9.06 16.32 -3.59
C ALA A 189 10.02 15.62 -2.60
N SER A 190 9.51 14.87 -1.62
CA SER A 190 10.31 14.37 -0.49
C SER A 190 10.12 12.88 -0.19
N ILE A 191 8.88 12.39 -0.19
CA ILE A 191 8.57 10.98 0.14
C ILE A 191 8.75 10.10 -1.10
N THR A 192 8.28 10.54 -2.26
CA THR A 192 8.42 9.78 -3.52
C THR A 192 9.90 9.46 -3.81
N PRO A 193 10.82 10.43 -3.85
CA PRO A 193 12.23 10.16 -4.14
C PRO A 193 12.89 9.29 -3.07
N TYR A 194 12.47 9.44 -1.81
CA TYR A 194 12.97 8.60 -0.72
C TYR A 194 12.62 7.14 -0.97
N VAL A 195 11.36 6.82 -1.22
CA VAL A 195 10.97 5.41 -1.38
C VAL A 195 11.47 4.81 -2.69
N GLU A 196 11.57 5.60 -3.76
CA GLU A 196 12.24 5.14 -4.98
C GLU A 196 13.70 4.75 -4.72
N GLN A 197 14.39 5.50 -3.86
CA GLN A 197 15.80 5.27 -3.57
C GLN A 197 16.04 4.17 -2.51
N PHE A 198 15.25 4.16 -1.44
CA PHE A 198 15.48 3.34 -0.25
C PHE A 198 14.50 2.18 -0.07
N GLY A 199 13.42 2.17 -0.85
CA GLY A 199 12.28 1.29 -0.64
C GLY A 199 11.41 1.71 0.55
N ASN A 200 10.41 0.88 0.85
CA ASN A 200 9.47 1.05 1.95
C ASN A 200 9.28 -0.25 2.76
N GLY A 201 10.25 -1.17 2.64
CA GLY A 201 10.21 -2.45 3.32
C GLY A 201 10.67 -2.35 4.78
N ASP A 202 10.63 -3.48 5.49
CA ASP A 202 11.16 -3.53 6.86
C ASP A 202 12.68 -3.30 6.92
N GLU A 203 13.39 -3.53 5.81
CA GLU A 203 14.84 -3.34 5.68
C GLU A 203 15.12 -2.23 4.66
N ILE A 204 15.99 -1.29 5.02
CA ILE A 204 16.39 -0.21 4.12
C ILE A 204 17.28 -0.75 2.99
N SER A 205 16.98 -0.37 1.76
CA SER A 205 17.86 -0.60 0.61
C SER A 205 18.84 0.58 0.48
N ILE A 206 20.13 0.34 0.65
CA ILE A 206 21.14 1.40 0.45
C ILE A 206 21.62 1.37 -1.00
N PRO A 207 21.43 2.45 -1.79
CA PRO A 207 21.91 2.51 -3.17
C PRO A 207 23.44 2.54 -3.22
N ASN A 208 24.01 2.00 -4.30
CA ASN A 208 25.45 2.05 -4.55
C ASN A 208 25.92 3.45 -5.01
N ASP A 209 24.99 4.24 -5.53
CA ASP A 209 25.23 5.60 -6.02
C ASP A 209 25.06 6.65 -4.91
N GLU A 210 25.36 7.91 -5.21
CA GLU A 210 25.22 8.99 -4.25
C GLU A 210 23.75 9.21 -3.85
N ILE A 211 23.50 9.15 -2.55
CA ILE A 211 22.20 9.48 -1.95
C ILE A 211 21.89 10.96 -2.18
N SER A 212 20.76 11.25 -2.82
CA SER A 212 20.33 12.60 -3.17
C SER A 212 18.85 12.60 -3.60
N GLY A 213 18.23 13.78 -3.67
CA GLY A 213 16.87 13.93 -4.22
C GLY A 213 15.75 14.09 -3.19
N ILE A 214 16.05 13.95 -1.90
CA ILE A 214 15.10 14.30 -0.83
C ILE A 214 15.11 15.83 -0.69
N THR A 215 13.94 16.46 -0.82
CA THR A 215 13.77 17.91 -0.64
C THR A 215 13.37 18.23 0.80
N PRO A 216 13.92 19.26 1.46
CA PRO A 216 13.48 19.64 2.79
C PRO A 216 12.14 20.39 2.74
N VAL A 217 11.43 20.42 3.86
CA VAL A 217 10.25 21.25 4.07
C VAL A 217 10.69 22.59 4.68
N ILE A 218 10.42 23.68 3.96
CA ILE A 218 10.74 25.04 4.40
C ILE A 218 9.65 25.64 5.29
N ASP A 219 10.01 26.64 6.10
CA ASP A 219 9.15 27.28 7.12
C ASP A 219 7.78 27.77 6.62
N THR A 220 7.68 28.14 5.33
CA THR A 220 6.40 28.60 4.76
C THR A 220 5.33 27.51 4.81
N PHE A 221 5.70 26.23 4.66
CA PHE A 221 4.76 25.12 4.74
C PHE A 221 4.23 24.93 6.15
N PHE A 222 5.09 25.06 7.17
CA PHE A 222 4.68 25.04 8.56
C PHE A 222 3.76 26.22 8.91
N THR A 223 4.06 27.40 8.36
CA THR A 223 3.22 28.59 8.55
C THR A 223 1.85 28.42 7.89
N ASP A 224 1.80 27.80 6.71
CA ASP A 224 0.55 27.46 6.04
C ASP A 224 -0.29 26.48 6.87
N LEU A 225 0.33 25.46 7.48
CA LEU A 225 -0.36 24.54 8.41
C LEU A 225 -1.01 25.27 9.58
N ASP A 226 -0.33 26.26 10.17
CA ASP A 226 -0.90 27.07 11.26
C ASP A 226 -2.12 27.87 10.78
N ARG A 227 -2.03 28.49 9.60
CA ARG A 227 -3.17 29.20 8.98
C ARG A 227 -4.36 28.26 8.73
N PHE A 228 -4.12 27.06 8.19
CA PHE A 228 -5.17 26.08 7.95
C PHE A 228 -5.82 25.61 9.26
N LYS A 229 -5.01 25.43 10.32
CA LYS A 229 -5.51 25.05 11.64
C LYS A 229 -6.40 26.13 12.24
N GLU A 230 -5.99 27.39 12.15
CA GLU A 230 -6.82 28.53 12.55
C GLU A 230 -8.14 28.57 11.79
N SER A 231 -8.12 28.28 10.48
CA SER A 231 -9.34 28.23 9.65
C SER A 231 -10.31 27.14 10.12
N ALA A 232 -9.81 25.91 10.37
CA ALA A 232 -10.62 24.81 10.90
C ALA A 232 -11.20 25.12 12.31
N MET A 233 -10.54 26.00 13.08
CA MET A 233 -11.04 26.43 14.38
C MET A 233 -12.16 27.49 14.30
N LYS A 234 -12.26 28.23 13.20
CA LYS A 234 -13.29 29.29 13.00
C LYS A 234 -14.70 28.70 12.91
N LYS A 235 -15.71 29.56 13.13
CA LYS A 235 -17.13 29.25 12.88
C LYS A 235 -17.52 29.59 11.44
N PRO A 236 -18.53 28.92 10.85
CA PRO A 236 -19.31 27.81 11.41
C PRO A 236 -18.47 26.52 11.49
N LYS A 237 -18.82 25.61 12.41
CA LYS A 237 -18.17 24.30 12.49
C LYS A 237 -18.70 23.38 11.38
N THR A 238 -17.83 22.52 10.86
CA THR A 238 -18.14 21.48 9.87
C THR A 238 -17.74 20.12 10.43
N ASP A 239 -18.28 19.05 9.86
CA ASP A 239 -17.93 17.67 10.24
C ASP A 239 -16.50 17.27 9.81
N VAL A 240 -15.82 18.14 9.03
CA VAL A 240 -14.45 17.96 8.54
C VAL A 240 -13.42 18.54 9.53
N ASP A 241 -13.79 19.56 10.31
CA ASP A 241 -12.88 20.37 11.12
C ASP A 241 -11.96 19.54 12.03
N GLU A 242 -12.51 18.56 12.75
CA GLU A 242 -11.75 17.77 13.73
C GLU A 242 -10.72 16.88 13.05
N ASN A 243 -11.08 16.26 11.92
CA ASN A 243 -10.16 15.43 11.14
C ASN A 243 -9.12 16.28 10.40
N ALA A 244 -9.48 17.48 9.94
CA ALA A 244 -8.53 18.42 9.36
C ALA A 244 -7.49 18.83 10.40
N ILE A 245 -7.89 19.16 11.64
CA ILE A 245 -6.97 19.49 12.73
C ILE A 245 -6.04 18.31 13.05
N ALA A 246 -6.59 17.08 13.13
CA ALA A 246 -5.78 15.89 13.39
C ALA A 246 -4.77 15.61 12.26
N LEU A 247 -5.17 15.79 10.99
CA LEU A 247 -4.28 15.68 9.85
C LEU A 247 -3.20 16.75 9.86
N ILE A 248 -3.53 18.00 10.18
CA ILE A 248 -2.57 19.10 10.25
C ILE A 248 -1.50 18.81 11.32
N ASP A 249 -1.92 18.33 12.49
CA ASP A 249 -1.00 18.01 13.58
C ASP A 249 -0.06 16.86 13.23
N GLU A 250 -0.56 15.84 12.51
CA GLU A 250 0.28 14.75 12.02
C GLU A 250 1.18 15.18 10.86
N THR A 251 0.68 16.02 9.95
CA THR A 251 1.46 16.56 8.83
C THR A 251 2.65 17.38 9.34
N ARG A 252 2.49 18.12 10.43
CA ARG A 252 3.60 18.83 11.07
C ARG A 252 4.71 17.89 11.52
N LYS A 253 4.37 16.79 12.20
CA LYS A 253 5.36 15.77 12.61
C LYS A 253 6.03 15.12 11.40
N MET A 254 5.24 14.83 10.36
CA MET A 254 5.77 14.27 9.13
C MET A 254 6.75 15.24 8.44
N TYR A 255 6.46 16.55 8.43
CA TYR A 255 7.39 17.57 7.92
C TYR A 255 8.68 17.65 8.74
N ASP A 256 8.59 17.54 10.07
CA ASP A 256 9.78 17.45 10.92
C ASP A 256 10.61 16.19 10.60
N MET A 257 9.96 15.05 10.38
CA MET A 257 10.61 13.80 10.00
C MET A 257 11.26 13.88 8.61
N ILE A 258 10.60 14.51 7.62
CA ILE A 258 11.19 14.78 6.31
C ILE A 258 12.47 15.59 6.46
N ASN A 259 12.47 16.61 7.32
CA ASN A 259 13.66 17.43 7.57
C ASN A 259 14.77 16.65 8.28
N GLU A 260 14.46 15.76 9.21
CA GLU A 260 15.46 14.85 9.81
C GLU A 260 16.08 13.93 8.76
N VAL A 261 15.26 13.31 7.91
CA VAL A 261 15.69 12.44 6.81
C VAL A 261 16.56 13.22 5.82
N TYR A 262 16.13 14.44 5.45
CA TYR A 262 16.90 15.34 4.60
C TYR A 262 18.28 15.63 5.19
N THR A 263 18.35 16.05 6.46
CA THR A 263 19.62 16.34 7.12
C THR A 263 20.51 15.10 7.18
N TYR A 264 19.96 13.93 7.51
CA TYR A 264 20.78 12.72 7.62
C TYR A 264 21.44 12.33 6.29
N TYR A 265 20.66 12.37 5.21
CA TYR A 265 21.07 11.89 3.90
C TYR A 265 21.70 12.98 3.02
N ASN A 266 21.05 14.12 2.86
CA ASN A 266 21.51 15.19 1.96
C ASN A 266 22.69 15.98 2.55
N GLU A 267 22.76 16.18 3.87
CA GLU A 267 23.94 16.77 4.53
C GLU A 267 25.04 15.74 4.82
N LYS A 268 24.89 14.50 4.33
CA LYS A 268 25.89 13.43 4.37
C LYS A 268 26.30 13.01 5.78
N VAL A 269 25.45 13.21 6.79
CA VAL A 269 25.66 12.75 8.17
C VAL A 269 25.86 11.23 8.22
N TYR A 270 25.18 10.49 7.34
CA TYR A 270 25.35 9.04 7.17
C TYR A 270 26.80 8.59 6.89
N LYS A 271 27.64 9.49 6.34
CA LYS A 271 29.07 9.21 6.12
C LYS A 271 29.88 9.26 7.41
N THR A 272 29.45 10.09 8.36
CA THR A 272 30.11 10.25 9.66
C THR A 272 29.82 9.10 10.60
N ASP A 273 28.59 8.58 10.60
CA ASP A 273 28.17 7.45 11.44
C ASP A 273 28.25 6.09 10.73
N ASN A 274 28.76 6.08 9.50
CA ASN A 274 28.90 4.91 8.63
C ASN A 274 27.59 4.10 8.50
N LEU A 275 26.48 4.80 8.26
CA LEU A 275 25.12 4.26 8.10
C LEU A 275 24.56 3.56 9.35
N SER A 276 25.18 3.73 10.53
CA SER A 276 24.74 3.01 11.73
C SER A 276 23.32 3.35 12.18
N ARG A 277 22.82 4.56 11.86
CA ARG A 277 21.44 4.99 12.16
C ARG A 277 20.46 4.83 10.98
N ALA A 278 20.92 4.42 9.81
CA ALA A 278 20.11 4.45 8.59
C ALA A 278 18.83 3.61 8.72
N GLN A 279 18.92 2.42 9.32
CA GLN A 279 17.75 1.56 9.53
C GLN A 279 16.77 2.14 10.57
N ASP A 280 17.28 2.78 11.63
CA ASP A 280 16.41 3.39 12.66
C ASP A 280 15.64 4.57 12.08
N ILE A 281 16.30 5.40 11.27
CA ILE A 281 15.68 6.53 10.56
C ILE A 281 14.66 6.01 9.55
N HIS A 282 14.99 4.95 8.81
CA HIS A 282 14.05 4.31 7.89
C HIS A 282 12.78 3.84 8.59
N ASN A 283 12.94 3.08 9.67
CA ASN A 283 11.81 2.55 10.44
C ASN A 283 10.94 3.68 11.00
N ALA A 284 11.57 4.73 11.52
CA ALA A 284 10.85 5.90 12.02
C ALA A 284 10.08 6.61 10.91
N TYR A 285 10.68 6.80 9.74
CA TYR A 285 10.07 7.48 8.61
C TYR A 285 8.90 6.69 8.02
N ILE A 286 9.08 5.39 7.77
CA ILE A 286 7.99 4.53 7.25
C ILE A 286 6.83 4.45 8.25
N ASN A 287 7.12 4.31 9.54
CA ASN A 287 6.08 4.31 10.57
C ASN A 287 5.29 5.65 10.61
N GLU A 288 5.98 6.79 10.49
CA GLU A 288 5.32 8.10 10.43
C GLU A 288 4.44 8.24 9.19
N ILE A 289 4.89 7.75 8.02
CA ILE A 289 4.08 7.71 6.79
C ILE A 289 2.78 6.92 7.02
N GLU A 290 2.85 5.76 7.68
CA GLU A 290 1.67 4.94 7.97
C GLU A 290 0.68 5.64 8.90
N ILE A 291 1.17 6.30 9.96
CA ILE A 291 0.33 7.06 10.89
C ILE A 291 -0.32 8.25 10.17
N TRP A 292 0.48 8.99 9.40
CA TRP A 292 0.00 10.11 8.61
C TRP A 292 -1.07 9.67 7.60
N GLN A 293 -0.86 8.55 6.90
CA GLN A 293 -1.82 7.99 5.94
C GLN A 293 -3.18 7.74 6.60
N TYR A 294 -3.19 7.17 7.80
CA TYR A 294 -4.42 6.93 8.53
C TYR A 294 -5.19 8.23 8.82
N ARG A 295 -4.48 9.31 9.19
CA ARG A 295 -5.08 10.63 9.40
C ARG A 295 -5.62 11.22 8.10
N TYR A 296 -4.87 11.08 7.02
CA TYR A 296 -5.28 11.57 5.70
C TYR A 296 -6.57 10.88 5.24
N MET A 297 -6.65 9.55 5.33
CA MET A 297 -7.86 8.79 4.99
C MET A 297 -9.07 9.23 5.81
N SER A 298 -8.89 9.48 7.12
CA SER A 298 -9.97 9.93 8.00
C SER A 298 -10.49 11.33 7.65
N PHE A 299 -9.59 12.24 7.27
CA PHE A 299 -9.93 13.57 6.79
C PHE A 299 -10.65 13.51 5.44
N SER A 300 -10.10 12.76 4.51
CA SER A 300 -10.61 12.55 3.15
C SER A 300 -12.05 11.99 3.16
N GLU A 301 -12.32 10.96 3.98
CA GLU A 301 -13.67 10.39 4.15
C GLU A 301 -14.73 11.44 4.57
N LYS A 302 -14.34 12.48 5.31
CA LYS A 302 -15.25 13.58 5.70
C LYS A 302 -15.28 14.71 4.68
N LEU A 303 -14.21 14.92 3.94
CA LEU A 303 -14.14 15.94 2.91
C LEU A 303 -14.98 15.57 1.69
N ASP A 304 -15.09 14.30 1.31
CA ASP A 304 -15.80 13.89 0.08
C ASP A 304 -17.26 14.29 0.03
N PRO A 305 -18.08 14.05 1.08
CA PRO A 305 -19.47 14.48 1.03
C PRO A 305 -19.61 16.00 0.91
N MET A 306 -18.68 16.75 1.51
CA MET A 306 -18.62 18.21 1.40
C MET A 306 -18.26 18.64 -0.02
N ALA A 307 -17.27 17.99 -0.64
CA ALA A 307 -16.87 18.22 -2.01
C ALA A 307 -18.02 17.93 -2.99
N ILE A 308 -18.67 16.76 -2.89
CA ILE A 308 -19.83 16.37 -3.73
C ILE A 308 -20.98 17.38 -3.61
N LYS A 309 -21.27 17.85 -2.40
CA LYS A 309 -22.31 18.87 -2.17
C LYS A 309 -21.96 20.18 -2.88
N ILE A 310 -20.70 20.61 -2.83
CA ILE A 310 -20.21 21.84 -3.47
C ILE A 310 -20.15 21.68 -4.99
N MET A 311 -19.66 20.55 -5.52
CA MET A 311 -19.72 20.15 -6.95
C MET A 311 -21.14 20.36 -7.49
N SER A 312 -22.11 19.74 -6.82
CA SER A 312 -23.50 19.69 -7.27
C SER A 312 -24.12 21.09 -7.28
N LYS A 313 -23.89 21.86 -6.22
CA LYS A 313 -24.30 23.27 -6.14
C LYS A 313 -23.72 24.10 -7.29
N ASN A 314 -22.43 23.92 -7.59
CA ASN A 314 -21.76 24.66 -8.65
C ASN A 314 -22.28 24.28 -10.04
N LEU A 315 -22.54 22.99 -10.29
CA LEU A 315 -23.20 22.55 -11.52
C LEU A 315 -24.56 23.23 -11.71
N ASP A 316 -25.39 23.28 -10.68
CA ASP A 316 -26.70 23.93 -10.75
C ASP A 316 -26.59 25.43 -11.05
N VAL A 317 -25.63 26.11 -10.40
CA VAL A 317 -25.34 27.54 -10.65
C VAL A 317 -24.90 27.76 -12.09
N TYR A 318 -23.93 26.99 -12.58
CA TYR A 318 -23.42 27.12 -13.96
C TYR A 318 -24.52 26.88 -14.99
N LYS A 319 -25.34 25.86 -14.76
CA LYS A 319 -26.49 25.56 -15.62
C LYS A 319 -27.50 26.70 -15.65
N LYS A 320 -27.86 27.24 -14.47
CA LYS A 320 -28.81 28.35 -14.35
C LYS A 320 -28.30 29.63 -15.02
N ASN A 321 -26.99 29.87 -14.96
CA ASN A 321 -26.35 31.06 -15.52
C ASN A 321 -25.97 30.90 -17.01
N GLY A 322 -26.23 29.75 -17.63
CA GLY A 322 -25.83 29.48 -19.02
C GLY A 322 -24.32 29.38 -19.23
N GLN A 323 -23.56 29.09 -18.17
CA GLN A 323 -22.10 28.94 -18.18
C GLN A 323 -21.73 27.53 -18.65
N ASN A 324 -22.00 27.25 -19.93
CA ASN A 324 -21.91 25.90 -20.47
C ASN A 324 -20.49 25.33 -20.45
N PHE A 325 -19.45 26.15 -20.67
CA PHE A 325 -18.07 25.68 -20.61
C PHE A 325 -17.73 25.19 -19.20
N GLU A 326 -17.99 26.01 -18.19
CA GLU A 326 -17.74 25.69 -16.78
C GLU A 326 -18.58 24.49 -16.32
N TYR A 327 -19.86 24.44 -16.73
CA TYR A 327 -20.76 23.32 -16.45
C TYR A 327 -20.23 22.00 -16.99
N TYR A 328 -19.93 21.92 -18.29
CA TYR A 328 -19.49 20.67 -18.91
C TYR A 328 -18.07 20.27 -18.51
N THR A 329 -17.22 21.23 -18.13
CA THR A 329 -15.90 20.93 -17.57
C THR A 329 -16.02 20.30 -16.19
N LEU A 330 -16.83 20.87 -15.30
CA LEU A 330 -17.06 20.31 -13.96
C LEU A 330 -17.79 18.95 -14.04
N LYS A 331 -18.78 18.83 -14.92
CA LYS A 331 -19.51 17.57 -15.13
C LYS A 331 -18.59 16.48 -15.66
N LEU A 332 -17.62 16.81 -16.52
CA LEU A 332 -16.66 15.85 -17.04
C LEU A 332 -15.79 15.22 -15.93
N ILE A 333 -15.40 16.02 -14.95
CA ILE A 333 -14.66 15.54 -13.77
C ILE A 333 -15.54 14.60 -12.94
N ILE A 334 -16.77 15.02 -12.62
CA ILE A 334 -17.71 14.23 -11.82
C ILE A 334 -18.04 12.89 -12.49
N ASP A 335 -18.34 12.90 -13.80
CA ASP A 335 -18.62 11.67 -14.54
C ASP A 335 -17.37 10.76 -14.60
N GLY A 336 -16.17 11.34 -14.56
CA GLY A 336 -14.91 10.60 -14.46
C GLY A 336 -14.69 9.99 -13.07
N GLU A 337 -15.02 10.71 -12.01
CA GLU A 337 -15.00 10.21 -10.63
C GLU A 337 -16.00 9.06 -10.45
N ASP A 338 -17.19 9.13 -11.05
CA ASP A 338 -18.17 8.04 -11.00
C ASP A 338 -17.61 6.74 -11.59
N ILE A 339 -16.83 6.83 -12.67
CA ILE A 339 -16.11 5.69 -13.26
C ILE A 339 -15.11 5.09 -12.27
N ILE A 340 -14.26 5.92 -11.65
CA ILE A 340 -13.27 5.45 -10.67
C ILE A 340 -13.95 4.84 -9.45
N ASN A 341 -14.96 5.52 -8.90
CA ASN A 341 -15.71 5.08 -7.74
C ASN A 341 -16.42 3.75 -7.98
N TYR A 342 -16.99 3.55 -9.17
CA TYR A 342 -17.54 2.26 -9.55
C TYR A 342 -16.50 1.15 -9.47
N MET A 343 -15.32 1.36 -10.04
CA MET A 343 -14.24 0.37 -10.02
C MET A 343 -13.80 0.08 -8.58
N LEU A 344 -13.60 1.11 -7.77
CA LEU A 344 -13.18 0.98 -6.37
C LEU A 344 -14.22 0.24 -5.52
N ASN A 345 -15.49 0.64 -5.60
CA ASN A 345 -16.59 0.06 -4.81
C ASN A 345 -16.82 -1.41 -5.14
N ASN A 346 -16.65 -1.78 -6.42
CA ASN A 346 -16.74 -3.16 -6.88
C ASN A 346 -15.42 -3.93 -6.78
N LYS A 347 -14.36 -3.29 -6.26
CA LYS A 347 -13.01 -3.86 -6.10
C LYS A 347 -12.45 -4.39 -7.43
N ILE A 348 -12.72 -3.69 -8.52
CA ILE A 348 -12.25 -4.04 -9.86
C ILE A 348 -10.85 -3.45 -10.04
N ASP A 349 -9.91 -4.32 -10.38
CA ASP A 349 -8.51 -4.00 -10.70
C ASP A 349 -8.04 -4.89 -11.86
N ASP A 350 -6.81 -4.73 -12.32
CA ASP A 350 -6.27 -5.51 -13.44
C ASP A 350 -6.30 -7.03 -13.22
N THR A 351 -6.34 -7.48 -11.96
CA THR A 351 -6.33 -8.91 -11.64
C THR A 351 -7.68 -9.57 -11.84
N ASN A 352 -8.78 -8.80 -11.85
CA ASN A 352 -10.14 -9.32 -11.97
C ASN A 352 -11.02 -8.62 -13.02
N ILE A 353 -10.52 -7.57 -13.68
CA ILE A 353 -11.26 -6.76 -14.67
C ILE A 353 -11.87 -7.61 -15.79
N LEU A 354 -11.15 -8.63 -16.28
CA LEU A 354 -11.62 -9.52 -17.34
C LEU A 354 -12.83 -10.41 -16.95
N SER A 355 -13.08 -10.55 -15.65
CA SER A 355 -14.15 -11.38 -15.09
C SER A 355 -15.23 -10.59 -14.36
N SER A 356 -15.12 -9.25 -14.35
CA SER A 356 -16.01 -8.38 -13.61
C SER A 356 -17.29 -8.09 -14.40
N ASP A 357 -18.41 -7.91 -13.69
CA ASP A 357 -19.60 -7.29 -14.29
C ASP A 357 -19.27 -5.82 -14.55
N ILE A 358 -19.51 -5.37 -15.78
CA ILE A 358 -19.24 -3.99 -16.23
C ILE A 358 -20.49 -3.33 -16.83
N THR A 359 -21.68 -3.84 -16.51
CA THR A 359 -22.94 -3.30 -17.04
C THR A 359 -23.14 -1.84 -16.61
N GLU A 360 -22.93 -1.55 -15.34
CA GLU A 360 -23.02 -0.18 -14.81
C GLU A 360 -21.84 0.68 -15.30
N TYR A 361 -20.62 0.13 -15.37
CA TYR A 361 -19.48 0.82 -15.99
C TYR A 361 -19.79 1.31 -17.42
N LYS A 362 -20.43 0.48 -18.26
CA LYS A 362 -20.83 0.86 -19.62
C LYS A 362 -21.80 2.04 -19.60
N THR A 363 -22.77 2.03 -18.69
CA THR A 363 -23.75 3.12 -18.53
C THR A 363 -23.11 4.44 -18.11
N LEU A 364 -22.17 4.37 -17.15
CA LEU A 364 -21.38 5.52 -16.71
C LEU A 364 -20.48 6.03 -17.84
N LEU A 365 -19.88 5.13 -18.62
CA LEU A 365 -19.00 5.48 -19.73
C LEU A 365 -19.78 6.18 -20.86
N ASP A 366 -21.00 5.74 -21.16
CA ASP A 366 -21.86 6.41 -22.13
C ASP A 366 -22.17 7.85 -21.69
N THR A 367 -22.51 8.03 -20.40
CA THR A 367 -22.74 9.36 -19.81
C THR A 367 -21.50 10.25 -19.90
N LEU A 368 -20.33 9.71 -19.53
CA LEU A 368 -19.05 10.39 -19.60
C LEU A 368 -18.71 10.81 -21.04
N ASN A 369 -18.91 9.92 -22.02
CA ASN A 369 -18.66 10.20 -23.44
C ASN A 369 -19.59 11.32 -23.95
N GLU A 370 -20.87 11.32 -23.58
CA GLU A 370 -21.80 12.40 -23.92
C GLU A 370 -21.35 13.74 -23.35
N THR A 371 -20.96 13.76 -22.07
CA THR A 371 -20.41 14.96 -21.42
C THR A 371 -19.14 15.44 -22.11
N TYR A 372 -18.25 14.54 -22.50
CA TYR A 372 -17.01 14.87 -23.21
C TYR A 372 -17.27 15.49 -24.58
N GLU A 373 -18.27 15.01 -25.33
CA GLU A 373 -18.68 15.63 -26.59
C GLU A 373 -19.15 17.07 -26.40
N GLN A 374 -19.95 17.33 -25.36
CA GLN A 374 -20.38 18.68 -25.02
C GLN A 374 -19.20 19.56 -24.58
N TYR A 375 -18.31 19.04 -23.73
CA TYR A 375 -17.09 19.73 -23.34
C TYR A 375 -16.24 20.15 -24.56
N LYS A 376 -16.05 19.27 -25.56
CA LYS A 376 -15.31 19.62 -26.78
C LYS A 376 -15.95 20.78 -27.55
N ILE A 377 -17.28 20.82 -27.62
CA ILE A 377 -18.01 21.92 -28.28
C ILE A 377 -17.75 23.24 -27.55
N TYR A 378 -17.95 23.27 -26.22
CA TYR A 378 -17.85 24.51 -25.45
C TYR A 378 -16.41 24.95 -25.13
N SER A 379 -15.44 24.04 -25.23
CA SER A 379 -14.01 24.35 -25.01
C SER A 379 -13.28 24.75 -26.29
N LYS A 380 -13.87 24.61 -27.48
CA LYS A 380 -13.20 24.80 -28.78
C LYS A 380 -12.50 26.16 -28.91
N ASP A 381 -13.17 27.22 -28.47
CA ASP A 381 -12.68 28.59 -28.60
C ASP A 381 -11.89 29.06 -27.36
N LYS A 382 -11.76 28.20 -26.35
CA LYS A 382 -10.97 28.43 -25.13
C LYS A 382 -9.53 28.01 -25.42
N THR A 383 -8.66 28.98 -25.67
CA THR A 383 -7.25 28.77 -26.04
C THR A 383 -6.33 29.76 -25.31
N GLY A 384 -5.02 29.50 -25.30
CA GLY A 384 -4.02 30.43 -24.75
C GLY A 384 -3.69 30.29 -23.27
N SER A 385 -4.33 29.35 -22.56
CA SER A 385 -3.90 28.92 -21.22
C SER A 385 -3.25 27.55 -21.29
N ILE A 386 -2.03 27.45 -20.76
CA ILE A 386 -1.30 26.18 -20.64
C ILE A 386 -2.11 25.14 -19.86
N HIS A 387 -2.87 25.58 -18.85
CA HIS A 387 -3.69 24.71 -18.02
C HIS A 387 -4.94 24.21 -18.77
N LEU A 388 -5.54 25.04 -19.63
CA LEU A 388 -6.66 24.60 -20.47
C LEU A 388 -6.22 23.59 -21.54
N GLU A 389 -5.02 23.77 -22.10
CA GLU A 389 -4.46 22.82 -23.05
C GLU A 389 -4.11 21.49 -22.38
N ALA A 390 -3.50 21.54 -21.19
CA ALA A 390 -3.22 20.36 -20.38
C ALA A 390 -4.51 19.64 -19.96
N LEU A 391 -5.54 20.37 -19.49
CA LEU A 391 -6.85 19.82 -19.16
C LEU A 391 -7.48 19.08 -20.35
N ARG A 392 -7.44 19.68 -21.55
CA ARG A 392 -7.96 19.05 -22.77
C ARG A 392 -7.20 17.78 -23.12
N ASN A 393 -5.87 17.79 -22.99
CA ASN A 393 -5.04 16.63 -23.25
C ASN A 393 -5.32 15.49 -22.26
N ASN A 394 -5.36 15.79 -20.96
CA ASN A 394 -5.65 14.82 -19.91
C ASN A 394 -7.07 14.26 -20.03
N SER A 395 -8.07 15.11 -20.34
CA SER A 395 -9.44 14.68 -20.62
C SER A 395 -9.50 13.67 -21.77
N ASN A 396 -8.81 13.96 -22.88
CA ASN A 396 -8.77 13.06 -24.02
C ASN A 396 -8.10 11.71 -23.68
N CYS A 397 -7.01 11.75 -22.90
CA CYS A 397 -6.34 10.55 -22.43
C CYS A 397 -7.20 9.72 -21.47
N PHE A 398 -7.87 10.35 -20.51
CA PHE A 398 -8.82 9.69 -19.60
C PHE A 398 -9.93 8.97 -20.38
N ILE A 399 -10.58 9.67 -21.31
CA ILE A 399 -11.65 9.11 -22.16
C ILE A 399 -11.15 7.93 -22.98
N GLN A 400 -9.94 8.00 -23.53
CA GLN A 400 -9.35 6.88 -24.27
C GLN A 400 -9.09 5.67 -23.37
N SER A 401 -8.55 5.89 -22.17
CA SER A 401 -8.34 4.83 -21.18
C SER A 401 -9.66 4.20 -20.73
N ALA A 402 -10.70 5.01 -20.49
CA ALA A 402 -12.01 4.52 -20.08
C ALA A 402 -12.68 3.68 -21.16
N ASN A 403 -12.64 4.12 -22.42
CA ASN A 403 -13.16 3.34 -23.55
C ASN A 403 -12.33 2.08 -23.84
N ARG A 404 -11.04 2.07 -23.50
CA ARG A 404 -10.16 0.92 -23.67
C ARG A 404 -10.49 -0.23 -22.73
N ILE A 405 -10.96 0.04 -21.52
CA ILE A 405 -11.40 -1.02 -20.59
C ILE A 405 -12.47 -1.92 -21.23
N ILE A 406 -13.41 -1.33 -21.98
CA ILE A 406 -14.41 -2.10 -22.73
C ILE A 406 -13.74 -3.05 -23.73
N LYS A 407 -12.76 -2.55 -24.50
CA LYS A 407 -12.02 -3.37 -25.48
C LYS A 407 -11.25 -4.50 -24.81
N VAL A 408 -10.57 -4.23 -23.70
CA VAL A 408 -9.82 -5.22 -22.90
C VAL A 408 -10.74 -6.36 -22.47
N ILE A 409 -11.93 -6.02 -21.99
CA ILE A 409 -12.92 -6.99 -21.52
C ILE A 409 -13.53 -7.76 -22.69
N GLU A 410 -13.94 -7.08 -23.77
CA GLU A 410 -14.56 -7.72 -24.94
C GLU A 410 -13.60 -8.64 -25.71
N GLN A 411 -12.30 -8.30 -25.72
CA GLN A 411 -11.26 -9.12 -26.36
C GLN A 411 -10.64 -10.15 -25.41
N HIS A 412 -10.98 -10.10 -24.11
CA HIS A 412 -10.35 -10.89 -23.06
C HIS A 412 -8.82 -10.82 -23.06
N ASP A 413 -8.28 -9.64 -23.36
CA ASP A 413 -6.85 -9.42 -23.56
C ASP A 413 -6.41 -8.09 -22.94
N LEU A 414 -5.54 -8.15 -21.94
CA LEU A 414 -4.97 -6.97 -21.28
C LEU A 414 -4.04 -6.18 -22.22
N SER A 415 -3.43 -6.85 -23.20
CA SER A 415 -2.52 -6.23 -24.18
C SER A 415 -3.24 -5.49 -25.31
N ALA A 416 -4.54 -5.76 -25.51
CA ALA A 416 -5.40 -5.03 -26.45
C ALA A 416 -5.55 -3.53 -26.14
N GLY A 417 -5.02 -3.08 -24.99
CA GLY A 417 -5.03 -1.70 -24.53
C GLY A 417 -3.78 -0.87 -24.83
N ILE A 418 -2.74 -1.39 -25.50
CA ILE A 418 -1.49 -0.63 -25.67
C ILE A 418 -1.62 0.42 -26.79
N VAL A 419 -1.63 1.70 -26.42
CA VAL A 419 -1.46 2.82 -27.37
C VAL A 419 0.02 3.19 -27.43
N HIS A 420 0.73 2.73 -28.45
CA HIS A 420 2.09 3.20 -28.70
C HIS A 420 2.07 4.67 -29.15
N LYS A 421 2.45 5.59 -28.25
CA LYS A 421 2.91 6.93 -28.66
C LYS A 421 4.34 6.80 -29.20
N PRO A 422 4.63 7.21 -30.46
CA PRO A 422 6.00 7.25 -30.96
C PRO A 422 6.85 8.19 -30.10
N GLY A 423 7.99 7.69 -29.57
CA GLY A 423 8.99 8.51 -28.87
C GLY A 423 9.03 8.42 -27.34
N LEU A 424 8.20 7.58 -26.70
CA LEU A 424 8.25 7.29 -25.26
C LEU A 424 8.73 5.84 -25.02
N VAL A 425 9.75 5.69 -24.16
CA VAL A 425 10.22 4.39 -23.67
C VAL A 425 9.47 4.11 -22.37
N TYR A 426 8.65 3.06 -22.36
CA TYR A 426 7.95 2.59 -21.16
C TYR A 426 8.83 1.54 -20.46
N ALA A 427 8.93 1.61 -19.13
CA ALA A 427 9.61 0.59 -18.32
C ALA A 427 8.86 -0.76 -18.42
N GLU A 428 9.56 -1.87 -18.20
CA GLU A 428 9.09 -3.26 -18.45
C GLU A 428 7.89 -3.76 -17.60
N SER A 429 7.19 -2.88 -16.87
CA SER A 429 5.87 -3.18 -16.30
C SER A 429 4.80 -2.56 -17.18
N GLU A 430 4.03 -3.40 -17.88
CA GLU A 430 2.93 -3.00 -18.77
C GLU A 430 1.98 -1.99 -18.10
N PRO A 431 1.47 -0.96 -18.81
CA PRO A 431 0.60 0.06 -18.22
C PRO A 431 -0.76 -0.56 -17.85
N SER A 432 -1.08 -0.50 -16.56
CA SER A 432 -2.37 -0.89 -16.03
C SER A 432 -3.51 -0.03 -16.61
N PRO A 433 -4.53 -0.63 -17.26
CA PRO A 433 -5.73 0.09 -17.69
C PRO A 433 -6.46 0.84 -16.57
N VAL A 434 -6.39 0.33 -15.34
CA VAL A 434 -7.02 0.95 -14.17
C VAL A 434 -6.15 2.06 -13.56
N GLU A 435 -4.82 1.91 -13.54
CA GLU A 435 -3.91 2.96 -13.05
C GLU A 435 -3.91 4.19 -13.97
N ASP A 436 -4.01 3.99 -15.29
CA ASP A 436 -4.12 5.08 -16.27
C ASP A 436 -5.33 5.99 -16.00
N LEU A 437 -6.46 5.42 -15.56
CA LEU A 437 -7.66 6.20 -15.27
C LEU A 437 -7.44 7.18 -14.12
N ASN A 438 -6.89 6.69 -13.01
CA ASN A 438 -6.63 7.54 -11.84
C ASN A 438 -5.67 8.67 -12.25
N TYR A 439 -4.52 8.32 -12.82
CA TYR A 439 -3.51 9.28 -13.25
C TYR A 439 -4.07 10.43 -14.12
N TYR A 440 -4.90 10.11 -15.12
CA TYR A 440 -5.45 11.16 -15.97
C TYR A 440 -6.56 11.97 -15.31
N LEU A 441 -7.40 11.36 -14.46
CA LEU A 441 -8.43 12.09 -13.70
C LEU A 441 -7.78 13.09 -12.74
N ASP A 442 -6.73 12.69 -12.05
CA ASP A 442 -5.98 13.54 -11.13
C ASP A 442 -5.42 14.78 -11.81
N ASN A 443 -4.82 14.56 -12.97
CA ASN A 443 -4.30 15.64 -13.79
C ASN A 443 -5.44 16.50 -14.35
N MET A 444 -6.60 15.94 -14.73
CA MET A 444 -7.77 16.76 -15.10
C MET A 444 -8.21 17.67 -13.95
N ILE A 445 -8.31 17.14 -12.74
CA ILE A 445 -8.70 17.90 -11.55
C ILE A 445 -7.68 19.01 -11.26
N SER A 446 -6.39 18.68 -11.27
CA SER A 446 -5.30 19.65 -11.05
C SER A 446 -5.34 20.80 -12.07
N GLU A 447 -5.48 20.48 -13.35
CA GLU A 447 -5.52 21.48 -14.42
C GLU A 447 -6.80 22.32 -14.40
N TYR A 448 -7.94 21.71 -14.06
CA TYR A 448 -9.19 22.43 -13.85
C TYR A 448 -9.04 23.51 -12.78
N ASN A 449 -8.47 23.15 -11.62
CA ASN A 449 -8.21 24.10 -10.53
C ASN A 449 -7.23 25.20 -10.92
N SER A 450 -6.21 24.86 -11.70
CA SER A 450 -5.23 25.82 -12.18
C SER A 450 -5.77 26.74 -13.29
N SER A 451 -6.81 26.31 -14.00
CA SER A 451 -7.42 27.07 -15.10
C SER A 451 -8.47 28.11 -14.66
N ILE A 452 -9.00 27.98 -13.44
CA ILE A 452 -10.01 28.87 -12.87
C ILE A 452 -9.36 29.98 -12.01
N ASN A 453 -8.09 29.82 -11.64
CA ASN A 453 -7.25 30.87 -11.04
C ASN A 453 -6.52 31.67 -12.13
#